data_AF-A0A2H6AVL4-F1
#
_entry.id   AF-A0A2H6AVL4-F1
#
_cell.length_a   1.000
_cell.length_b   1.000
_cell.length_c   1.000
_cell.angle_alpha   90.00
_cell.angle_beta   90.00
_cell.angle_gamma   90.00
#
_symmetry.space_group_name_H-M   'P 1'
#
loop_
_entity.id
_entity.type
_entity.pdbx_description
1 polymer ?
#
loop_
_entity_poly.entity_id
_entity_poly.type
_entity_poly.pdbx_seq_one_letter_code
_entity_poly.pdbx_strand_id
1 'polypeptide(L)' 'MDLAHLPADAPVVVLTGAGISAESGIPTFRDAGGLWERYRIEDVATPEAFARNPELVQEFYNARRRALLDP' A
#
# COMPACT_ATOMS: atom_id res chain seq x y z
N MET A 1 6.95 -20.90 -13.27
CA MET A 1 8.34 -20.78 -12.80
C MET A 1 8.54 -21.89 -11.79
N ASP A 2 9.37 -22.88 -12.12
CA ASP A 2 9.66 -23.99 -11.23
C ASP A 2 10.80 -23.59 -10.29
N LEU A 3 10.50 -23.44 -9.00
CA LEU A 3 11.48 -23.08 -7.97
C LEU A 3 12.41 -24.25 -7.65
N ALA A 4 12.08 -25.48 -8.06
CA ALA A 4 12.86 -26.67 -7.74
C ALA A 4 14.16 -26.82 -8.56
N HIS A 5 14.38 -25.98 -9.58
CA HIS A 5 15.53 -26.05 -10.49
C HIS A 5 16.39 -24.78 -10.54
N LEU A 6 16.22 -23.85 -9.58
CA LEU A 6 17.11 -22.70 -9.50
C LEU A 6 18.52 -23.16 -9.06
N PRO A 7 19.60 -22.74 -9.76
CA PRO A 7 20.96 -22.97 -9.30
C PRO A 7 21.14 -22.44 -7.87
N ALA A 8 21.89 -23.17 -7.04
CA ALA A 8 22.10 -22.79 -5.63
C ALA A 8 22.76 -21.41 -5.46
N ASP A 9 23.46 -20.93 -6.49
CA ASP A 9 24.17 -19.66 -6.55
C ASP A 9 23.43 -18.58 -7.36
N ALA A 10 22.23 -18.88 -7.88
CA ALA A 10 21.47 -17.91 -8.64
C ALA A 10 21.00 -16.75 -7.74
N PRO A 11 21.19 -15.49 -8.16
CA PRO A 11 20.70 -14.35 -7.40
C PRO A 11 19.17 -14.35 -7.35
N VAL A 12 18.61 -14.30 -6.14
CA VAL A 12 17.17 -14.21 -5.90
C VAL A 12 16.79 -12.78 -5.57
N VAL A 13 15.74 -12.27 -6.23
CA VAL A 13 15.14 -10.97 -5.93
C VAL A 13 13.66 -11.17 -5.63
N VAL A 14 13.16 -10.48 -4.61
CA VAL A 14 11.74 -10.47 -4.24
C VAL A 14 11.20 -9.06 -4.45
N LEU A 15 10.15 -8.94 -5.26
CA LEU A 15 9.36 -7.72 -5.41
C LEU A 15 8.02 -7.92 -4.71
N THR A 16 7.76 -7.10 -3.69
CA THR A 16 6.51 -7.16 -2.91
C THR A 16 5.66 -5.93 -3.17
N GLY A 17 4.34 -6.10 -3.05
CA GLY A 17 3.37 -5.01 -3.01
C GLY A 17 2.60 -4.98 -1.69
N ALA A 18 1.58 -4.13 -1.59
CA ALA A 18 0.78 -3.97 -0.38
C ALA A 18 0.13 -5.26 0.15
N GLY A 19 -0.10 -6.25 -0.72
CA GLY A 19 -0.67 -7.55 -0.36
C GLY A 19 0.14 -8.31 0.70
N ILE A 20 1.47 -8.13 0.76
CA ILE A 20 2.30 -8.78 1.79
C ILE A 20 1.94 -8.30 3.21
N SER A 21 1.36 -7.11 3.33
CA SER A 21 0.99 -6.50 4.61
C SER A 21 -0.45 -6.80 5.04
N ALA A 22 -1.26 -7.43 4.18
CA ALA A 22 -2.67 -7.71 4.47
C ALA A 22 -2.83 -8.63 5.68
N GLU A 23 -1.99 -9.66 5.79
CA GLU A 23 -1.98 -10.60 6.92
C GLU A 23 -1.54 -9.96 8.24
N SER A 24 -0.97 -8.75 8.19
CA SER A 24 -0.63 -7.93 9.37
C SER A 24 -1.72 -6.92 9.73
N GLY A 25 -2.94 -7.08 9.20
CA GLY A 25 -4.07 -6.17 9.47
C GLY A 25 -4.01 -4.84 8.72
N ILE A 26 -3.01 -4.64 7.85
CA ILE A 26 -2.85 -3.38 7.09
C ILE A 26 -3.68 -3.46 5.81
N PRO A 27 -4.67 -2.57 5.60
CA PRO A 27 -5.50 -2.60 4.39
C PRO A 27 -4.67 -2.40 3.13
N THR A 28 -4.96 -3.18 2.10
CA THR A 28 -4.36 -3.00 0.78
C THR A 28 -5.04 -1.87 0.02
N PHE A 29 -4.44 -1.50 -1.11
CA PHE A 29 -4.93 -0.40 -1.93
C PHE A 29 -6.07 -0.81 -2.87
N ARG A 30 -5.98 -1.98 -3.52
CA ARG A 30 -6.79 -2.38 -4.68
C ARG A 30 -7.66 -3.62 -4.48
N ASP A 31 -7.57 -4.31 -3.34
CA ASP A 31 -8.43 -5.47 -3.10
C ASP A 31 -9.87 -5.03 -2.80
N ALA A 32 -10.79 -5.99 -2.72
CA ALA A 32 -12.17 -5.75 -2.31
C ALA A 32 -12.18 -5.12 -0.90
N GLY A 33 -12.86 -3.99 -0.74
CA GLY A 33 -12.80 -3.18 0.48
C GLY A 33 -11.47 -2.43 0.66
N GLY A 34 -10.65 -2.31 -0.39
CA GLY A 34 -9.38 -1.60 -0.39
C GLY A 34 -9.54 -0.08 -0.29
N LEU A 35 -8.43 0.62 -0.08
CA LEU A 35 -8.45 2.08 0.10
C LEU A 35 -9.02 2.82 -1.12
N TRP A 36 -8.82 2.32 -2.34
CA TRP A 36 -9.28 2.98 -3.57
C TRP A 36 -10.76 2.80 -3.89
N GLU A 37 -11.45 1.87 -3.22
CA GLU A 37 -12.91 1.82 -3.28
C GLU A 37 -13.56 2.92 -2.43
N ARG A 38 -12.84 3.43 -1.41
CA ARG A 38 -13.32 4.47 -0.49
C ARG A 38 -12.82 5.87 -0.82
N TYR A 39 -11.64 5.97 -1.45
CA TYR A 39 -10.99 7.23 -1.78
C TYR A 39 -10.59 7.27 -3.25
N ARG A 40 -10.88 8.39 -3.90
CA ARG A 40 -10.33 8.68 -5.22
C ARG A 40 -8.85 9.01 -5.09
N ILE A 41 -7.99 8.33 -5.86
CA ILE A 41 -6.53 8.52 -5.82
C ILE A 41 -6.17 9.98 -6.07
N GLU A 42 -6.86 10.63 -7.01
CA GLU A 42 -6.60 12.01 -7.45
C GLU A 42 -6.91 13.06 -6.38
N ASP A 43 -7.61 12.68 -5.31
CA ASP A 43 -7.94 13.57 -4.19
C ASP A 43 -6.96 13.45 -3.03
N VAL A 44 -6.13 12.40 -3.00
CA VAL A 44 -5.38 12.05 -1.78
C VAL A 44 -3.94 11.58 -1.99
N ALA A 45 -3.55 11.19 -3.21
CA ALA A 45 -2.28 10.53 -3.48
C ALA A 45 -1.58 11.04 -4.76
N THR A 46 -1.72 12.33 -5.06
CA THR A 46 -0.95 13.01 -6.12
C THR A 46 -0.39 14.36 -5.64
N PRO A 47 0.66 14.89 -6.30
CA PRO A 47 1.15 16.24 -6.00
C PRO A 47 0.07 17.32 -6.15
N GLU A 48 -0.79 17.20 -7.16
CA GLU A 48 -1.89 18.14 -7.43
C GLU A 48 -2.95 18.08 -6.33
N ALA A 49 -3.24 16.88 -5.80
CA ALA A 49 -4.10 16.71 -4.65
C ALA A 49 -3.57 17.47 -3.43
N PHE A 50 -2.28 17.34 -3.14
CA PHE A 50 -1.63 18.03 -2.03
C PHE A 50 -1.61 19.56 -2.23
N ALA A 51 -1.34 20.03 -3.44
CA ALA A 51 -1.40 21.46 -3.76
C ALA A 51 -2.82 22.03 -3.62
N ARG A 52 -3.84 21.25 -3.99
CA ARG A 52 -5.25 21.64 -3.94
C ARG A 52 -5.84 21.60 -2.53
N ASN A 53 -5.55 20.55 -1.75
CA ASN A 53 -6.05 20.37 -0.39
C ASN A 53 -5.05 19.57 0.47
N PRO A 54 -4.05 20.24 1.08
CA PRO A 54 -3.04 19.57 1.88
C PRO A 54 -3.60 18.96 3.18
N GLU A 55 -4.67 19.53 3.74
CA GLU A 55 -5.31 19.02 4.96
C GLU A 55 -5.93 17.65 4.72
N LEU A 56 -6.71 17.48 3.63
CA LEU A 56 -7.30 16.20 3.26
C LEU A 56 -6.24 15.12 3.03
N VAL A 57 -5.16 15.46 2.32
CA VAL A 57 -4.04 14.53 2.09
C VAL A 57 -3.39 14.13 3.41
N GLN A 58 -3.16 15.09 4.31
CA GLN A 58 -2.58 14.80 5.62
C GLN A 58 -3.51 13.95 6.49
N GLU A 59 -4.80 14.24 6.54
CA GLU A 59 -5.80 13.44 7.26
C GLU A 59 -5.83 12.00 6.75
N PHE A 60 -5.85 11.83 5.42
CA PHE A 60 -5.73 10.56 4.74
C PHE A 60 -4.49 9.81 5.30
N TYR A 61 -3.28 10.34 5.14
CA TYR A 61 -2.07 9.64 5.62
C TYR A 61 -1.98 9.46 7.14
N ASN A 62 -2.49 10.40 7.93
CA ASN A 62 -2.55 10.29 9.39
C ASN A 62 -3.49 9.19 9.86
N ALA A 63 -4.60 8.94 9.16
CA ALA A 63 -5.47 7.80 9.45
C ALA A 63 -4.73 6.47 9.30
N ARG A 64 -3.90 6.30 8.26
CA ARG A 64 -3.07 5.09 8.12
C ARG A 64 -1.99 4.98 9.18
N ARG A 65 -1.32 6.08 9.53
CA ARG A 65 -0.31 6.05 10.61
C ARG A 65 -0.93 5.60 11.93
N ARG A 66 -2.13 6.10 12.26
CA ARG A 66 -2.86 5.68 13.46
C ARG A 66 -3.22 4.20 13.43
N ALA A 67 -3.64 3.67 12.28
CA ALA A 67 -3.93 2.24 12.13
C ALA A 67 -2.71 1.32 12.35
N LEU A 68 -1.48 1.84 12.31
CA LEU A 68 -0.27 1.06 12.62
C LEU A 68 0.06 1.00 14.11
N LEU A 69 -0.56 1.86 14.94
CA LEU A 69 -0.28 1.95 16.37
C LEU A 69 -1.17 1.03 17.22
N ASP A 70 -2.21 0.44 16.62
CA ASP A 70 -3.15 -0.50 17.25
C ASP A 70 -3.48 -1.62 16.24
N PRO A 71 -2.50 -2.53 15.96
CA PRO A 71 -2.59 -3.52 14.89
C PRO A 71 -3.45 -4.76 15.23
#